data_AF-A0A089LAB8-F1
#
_entry.id   AF-A0A089LAB8-F1
#
_cell.length_a   1.000
_cell.length_b   1.000
_cell.length_c   1.000
_cell.angle_alpha   90.00
_cell.angle_beta   90.00
_cell.angle_gamma   90.00
#
_symmetry.space_group_name_H-M   'P 1'
#
loop_
_entity.id
_entity.type
_entity.pdbx_description
1 polymer ?
#
loop_
_entity_poly.entity_id
_entity_poly.type
_entity_poly.pdbx_seq_one_letter_code
_entity_poly.pdbx_strand_id
1 'polypeptide(L)'
;MKEPNKGGGFWNNLRQGGMPSAIASMRGGESAQQTAQQMAFIRSLMREKRRPEVLHTPLSELETVIFDLETTGFSHQGGDEIMSFGAIRVVGEEIKEDECFYTLVNCGAAIPDTITKLTGISEEMTSSAPSLMDGLHNFMSFVGQRVLVAHGSAHDKSFLNAALWKTSKVQLTHRVLDTMMLARWLEPHRSNYTLDELLAIHEIPIEGRHHALEDAKMTAKLWVDYMRQISQKKQVETLGDLYAYLSRT
;
A
#
# COMPACT_ATOMS: atom_id res chain seq x y z
N MET A 1 58.80 -43.90 1.42
CA MET A 1 57.43 -44.40 1.24
C MET A 1 56.72 -44.37 2.59
N LYS A 2 55.78 -43.43 2.77
CA LYS A 2 54.86 -43.39 3.90
C LYS A 2 53.46 -43.27 3.33
N GLU A 3 52.58 -44.17 3.74
CA GLU A 3 51.17 -44.22 3.35
C GLU A 3 50.39 -43.00 3.90
N PRO A 4 49.33 -42.54 3.22
CA PRO A 4 48.38 -41.60 3.79
C PRO A 4 47.32 -42.33 4.62
N ASN A 5 47.12 -41.85 5.84
CA ASN A 5 46.13 -42.36 6.77
C ASN A 5 44.70 -41.96 6.35
N LYS A 6 43.77 -42.91 6.47
CA LYS A 6 42.35 -42.81 6.16
C LYS A 6 41.57 -42.18 7.32
N GLY A 7 40.60 -41.32 6.98
CA GLY A 7 39.22 -41.50 7.43
C GLY A 7 38.65 -40.59 8.54
N GLY A 8 37.48 -40.02 8.23
CA GLY A 8 36.47 -39.52 9.18
C GLY A 8 36.62 -38.04 9.53
N GLY A 9 35.70 -37.13 9.25
CA GLY A 9 34.30 -37.24 8.89
C GLY A 9 33.64 -35.92 9.31
N PHE A 10 33.73 -34.90 8.46
CA PHE A 10 33.11 -33.57 8.68
C PHE A 10 31.58 -33.64 8.76
N TRP A 11 31.01 -34.79 8.40
CA TRP A 11 29.57 -35.07 8.35
C TRP A 11 28.96 -35.62 9.64
N ASN A 12 29.73 -35.83 10.73
CA ASN A 12 29.19 -36.37 11.99
C ASN A 12 28.76 -35.31 13.02
N ASN A 13 29.07 -34.02 12.84
CA ASN A 13 28.68 -32.96 13.79
C ASN A 13 27.44 -32.15 13.39
N LEU A 14 26.77 -32.48 12.26
CA LEU A 14 25.53 -31.80 11.85
C LEU A 14 24.24 -32.58 12.16
N ARG A 15 24.34 -33.66 12.95
CA ARG A 15 23.21 -34.50 13.38
C ARG A 15 23.13 -34.58 14.90
N GLN A 16 22.91 -33.45 15.57
CA GLN A 16 22.20 -33.38 16.86
C GLN A 16 21.91 -31.90 17.17
N GLY A 17 20.64 -31.61 17.44
CA GLY A 17 20.08 -30.27 17.49
C GLY A 17 20.55 -29.39 18.65
N GLY A 18 20.31 -28.10 18.45
CA GLY A 18 20.46 -27.06 19.47
C GLY A 18 21.22 -25.85 18.93
N MET A 19 20.52 -24.91 18.30
CA MET A 19 21.04 -23.55 18.17
C MET A 19 21.31 -23.03 19.60
N PRO A 20 22.52 -22.52 19.92
CA PRO A 20 22.79 -21.95 21.23
C PRO A 20 21.77 -20.86 21.55
N SER A 21 21.11 -20.96 22.70
CA SER A 21 20.04 -20.05 23.13
C SER A 21 20.44 -18.59 23.06
N ALA A 22 21.71 -18.26 23.32
CA ALA A 22 22.24 -16.91 23.22
C ALA A 22 22.12 -16.31 21.81
N ILE A 23 22.35 -17.08 20.74
CA ILE A 23 22.25 -16.58 19.35
C ILE A 23 20.79 -16.41 18.92
N ALA A 24 19.90 -17.31 19.34
CA ALA A 24 18.46 -17.19 19.11
C ALA A 24 17.87 -16.00 19.90
N SER A 25 18.31 -15.79 21.14
CA SER A 25 17.92 -14.64 21.96
C SER A 25 18.49 -13.31 21.45
N MET A 26 19.69 -13.29 20.89
CA MET A 26 20.25 -12.09 20.24
C MET A 26 19.48 -11.74 18.96
N ARG A 27 19.21 -12.71 18.08
CA ARG A 27 18.36 -12.49 16.88
C ARG A 27 16.93 -12.08 17.23
N GLY A 28 16.35 -12.67 18.27
CA GLY A 28 15.03 -12.28 18.79
C GLY A 28 15.03 -10.88 19.43
N GLY A 29 16.13 -10.48 20.06
CA GLY A 29 16.33 -9.14 20.62
C GLY A 29 16.48 -8.08 19.53
N GLU A 30 17.29 -8.37 18.49
CA GLU A 30 17.47 -7.48 17.33
C GLU A 30 16.16 -7.31 16.54
N SER A 31 15.42 -8.39 16.30
CA SER A 31 14.12 -8.32 15.59
C SER A 31 13.05 -7.58 16.40
N ALA A 32 13.01 -7.78 17.72
CA ALA A 32 12.10 -7.04 18.60
C ALA A 32 12.45 -5.55 18.67
N GLN A 33 13.75 -5.22 18.73
CA GLN A 33 14.20 -3.84 18.73
C GLN A 33 13.90 -3.14 17.39
N GLN A 34 14.13 -3.81 16.27
CA GLN A 34 13.76 -3.32 14.94
C GLN A 34 12.25 -3.07 14.84
N THR A 35 11.44 -4.05 15.27
CA THR A 35 9.97 -3.93 15.30
C THR A 35 9.53 -2.72 16.13
N ALA A 36 10.14 -2.50 17.31
CA ALA A 36 9.85 -1.36 18.16
C ALA A 36 10.22 -0.02 17.50
N GLN A 37 11.34 0.04 16.78
CA GLN A 37 11.75 1.21 16.01
C GLN A 37 10.78 1.53 14.88
N GLN A 38 10.33 0.52 14.13
CA GLN A 38 9.34 0.69 13.06
C GLN A 38 8.00 1.19 13.62
N MET A 39 7.54 0.64 14.75
CA MET A 39 6.32 1.11 15.42
C MET A 39 6.48 2.56 15.90
N ALA A 40 7.65 2.93 16.44
CA ALA A 40 7.93 4.29 16.87
C ALA A 40 7.92 5.26 15.68
N PHE A 41 8.50 4.86 14.54
CA PHE A 41 8.45 5.64 13.30
C PHE A 41 7.01 5.89 12.85
N ILE A 42 6.19 4.84 12.70
CA ILE A 42 4.79 4.98 12.28
C ILE A 42 4.02 5.88 13.26
N ARG A 43 4.20 5.68 14.57
CA ARG A 43 3.57 6.52 15.60
C ARG A 43 4.00 7.98 15.50
N SER A 44 5.27 8.24 15.21
CA SER A 44 5.78 9.59 15.00
C SER A 44 5.11 10.25 13.80
N LEU A 45 5.03 9.54 12.68
CA LEU A 45 4.37 10.00 11.46
C LEU A 45 2.89 10.34 11.71
N MET A 46 2.17 9.50 12.47
CA MET A 46 0.76 9.76 12.81
C MET A 46 0.56 10.92 13.80
N ARG A 47 1.57 11.24 14.63
CA ARG A 47 1.50 12.35 15.60
C ARG A 47 1.73 13.71 14.97
N GLU A 48 2.37 13.76 13.80
CA GLU A 48 2.47 15.00 13.05
C GLU A 48 1.05 15.50 12.75
N LYS A 49 0.72 16.69 13.28
CA LYS A 49 -0.63 17.26 13.13
C LYS A 49 -0.95 17.35 11.64
N ARG A 50 -2.19 17.00 11.27
CA ARG A 50 -2.74 17.32 9.94
C ARG A 50 -2.41 18.77 9.64
N ARG A 51 -1.60 18.99 8.61
CA ARG A 51 -1.15 20.29 8.17
C ARG A 51 -2.29 20.98 7.45
N PRO A 52 -3.03 21.93 8.06
CA PRO A 52 -4.06 22.67 7.33
C PRO A 52 -3.47 23.39 6.11
N GLU A 53 -2.17 23.66 6.11
CA GLU A 53 -1.43 24.29 5.02
C GLU A 53 -1.58 23.52 3.70
N VAL A 54 -1.69 22.18 3.73
CA VAL A 54 -1.88 21.37 2.51
C VAL A 54 -3.18 21.69 1.78
N LEU A 55 -4.18 22.26 2.47
CA LEU A 55 -5.42 22.71 1.84
C LEU A 55 -5.22 23.92 0.93
N HIS A 56 -4.16 24.70 1.14
CA HIS A 56 -3.82 25.86 0.31
C HIS A 56 -2.86 25.51 -0.83
N THR A 57 -2.40 24.25 -0.92
CA THR A 57 -1.52 23.80 -2.00
C THR A 57 -2.29 23.81 -3.32
N PRO A 58 -1.77 24.49 -4.37
CA PRO A 58 -2.32 24.41 -5.71
C PRO A 58 -2.36 22.97 -6.21
N LEU A 59 -3.41 22.57 -6.93
CA LEU A 59 -3.52 21.22 -7.48
C LEU A 59 -2.35 20.88 -8.42
N SER A 60 -1.79 21.87 -9.12
CA SER A 60 -0.61 21.72 -9.99
C SER A 60 0.68 21.38 -9.24
N GLU A 61 0.75 21.65 -7.94
CA GLU A 61 1.91 21.40 -7.08
C GLU A 61 1.65 20.30 -6.04
N LEU A 62 0.42 19.76 -6.02
CA LEU A 62 0.00 18.81 -5.00
C LEU A 62 0.76 17.49 -5.17
N GLU A 63 1.50 17.10 -4.14
CA GLU A 63 2.10 15.77 -4.07
C GLU A 63 1.09 14.76 -3.54
N THR A 64 0.77 13.77 -4.37
CA THR A 64 -0.10 12.66 -4.03
C THR A 64 0.62 11.32 -4.15
N VAL A 65 0.16 10.35 -3.37
CA VAL A 65 0.52 8.95 -3.51
C VAL A 65 -0.74 8.17 -3.80
N ILE A 66 -0.78 7.61 -5.00
CA ILE A 66 -1.89 6.79 -5.47
C ILE A 66 -1.56 5.37 -5.03
N PHE A 67 -2.50 4.69 -4.38
CA PHE A 67 -2.26 3.37 -3.83
C PHE A 67 -3.47 2.45 -4.00
N ASP A 68 -3.18 1.16 -3.95
CA ASP A 68 -4.14 0.06 -3.98
C ASP A 68 -3.60 -1.09 -3.09
N LEU A 69 -4.50 -1.93 -2.59
CA LEU A 69 -4.19 -3.10 -1.78
C LEU A 69 -4.83 -4.36 -2.37
N GLU A 70 -4.07 -5.45 -2.44
CA GLU A 70 -4.65 -6.77 -2.61
C GLU A 70 -4.89 -7.42 -1.24
N THR A 71 -6.05 -8.04 -1.06
CA THR A 71 -6.51 -8.59 0.22
C THR A 71 -7.05 -10.02 0.06
N THR A 72 -7.07 -10.79 1.15
CA THR A 72 -7.60 -12.18 1.13
C THR A 72 -9.12 -12.26 0.97
N GLY A 73 -9.81 -11.12 0.92
CA GLY A 73 -11.26 -11.00 0.85
C GLY A 73 -11.71 -9.57 1.15
N PHE A 74 -13.01 -9.34 1.35
CA PHE A 74 -13.58 -7.99 1.37
C PHE A 74 -13.76 -7.39 2.78
N SER A 75 -13.52 -8.14 3.85
CA SER A 75 -13.87 -7.72 5.21
C SER A 75 -12.75 -7.96 6.23
N HIS A 76 -12.04 -6.89 6.59
CA HIS A 76 -11.08 -6.93 7.69
C HIS A 76 -11.73 -7.32 9.05
N GLN A 77 -13.03 -7.08 9.22
CA GLN A 77 -13.77 -7.50 10.40
C GLN A 77 -14.08 -9.01 10.39
N GLY A 78 -14.17 -9.59 9.19
CA GLY A 78 -14.34 -11.03 8.97
C GLY A 78 -13.03 -11.82 9.08
N GLY A 79 -11.89 -11.15 9.29
CA GLY A 79 -10.58 -11.77 9.40
C GLY A 79 -9.77 -11.77 8.10
N ASP A 80 -10.22 -11.07 7.06
CA ASP A 80 -9.43 -10.88 5.85
C ASP A 80 -8.22 -9.97 6.13
N GLU A 81 -7.11 -10.26 5.46
CA GLU A 81 -5.82 -9.60 5.69
C GLU A 81 -5.25 -9.04 4.38
N ILE A 82 -4.33 -8.07 4.50
CA ILE A 82 -3.62 -7.50 3.35
C ILE A 82 -2.58 -8.51 2.86
N MET A 83 -2.53 -8.72 1.54
CA MET A 83 -1.56 -9.57 0.85
C MET A 83 -0.46 -8.75 0.15
N SER A 84 -0.79 -7.57 -0.38
CA SER A 84 0.18 -6.70 -1.02
C SER A 84 -0.18 -5.22 -0.94
N PHE A 85 0.82 -4.38 -1.10
CA PHE A 85 0.70 -2.94 -1.23
C PHE A 85 1.26 -2.52 -2.59
N GLY A 86 0.57 -1.63 -3.29
CA GLY A 86 1.07 -0.98 -4.49
C GLY A 86 0.86 0.52 -4.40
N ALA A 87 1.86 1.30 -4.80
CA ALA A 87 1.74 2.75 -4.80
C ALA A 87 2.66 3.43 -5.83
N ILE A 88 2.28 4.64 -6.24
CA ILE A 88 3.05 5.49 -7.15
C ILE A 88 2.88 6.96 -6.76
N ARG A 89 3.97 7.74 -6.88
CA ARG A 89 3.94 9.18 -6.62
C ARG A 89 3.46 9.96 -7.84
N VAL A 90 2.64 10.97 -7.61
CA VAL A 90 2.23 11.97 -8.60
C VAL A 90 2.45 13.37 -8.03
N VAL A 91 2.93 14.29 -8.87
CA VAL A 91 3.09 15.71 -8.51
C VAL A 91 2.29 16.54 -9.51
N GLY A 92 1.17 17.10 -9.06
CA GLY A 92 0.19 17.73 -9.93
C GLY A 92 -0.34 16.78 -10.99
N GLU A 93 0.05 17.02 -12.25
CA GLU A 93 -0.31 16.18 -13.40
C GLU A 93 0.81 15.24 -13.85
N GLU A 94 1.96 15.26 -13.18
CA GLU A 94 3.13 14.46 -13.54
C GLU A 94 3.19 13.17 -12.72
N ILE A 95 3.06 12.03 -13.40
CA ILE A 95 3.30 10.70 -12.81
C ILE A 95 4.81 10.49 -12.72
N LYS A 96 5.31 10.21 -11.52
CA LYS A 96 6.72 9.90 -11.29
C LYS A 96 6.92 8.40 -11.45
N GLU A 97 7.05 7.94 -12.70
CA GLU A 97 7.14 6.51 -13.06
C GLU A 97 8.25 5.75 -12.31
N ASP A 98 9.38 6.41 -12.04
CA ASP A 98 10.51 5.85 -11.29
C ASP A 98 10.30 5.85 -9.76
N GLU A 99 9.24 6.50 -9.27
CA GLU A 99 8.89 6.60 -7.86
C GLU A 99 7.65 5.73 -7.56
N CYS A 100 7.85 4.42 -7.64
CA CYS A 100 6.86 3.40 -7.33
C CYS A 100 7.25 2.57 -6.11
N PHE A 101 6.25 1.94 -5.48
CA PHE A 101 6.40 1.03 -4.37
C PHE A 101 5.52 -0.20 -4.57
N TYR A 102 6.09 -1.38 -4.37
CA TYR A 102 5.35 -2.62 -4.32
C TYR A 102 5.97 -3.56 -3.29
N THR A 103 5.13 -4.22 -2.50
CA THR A 103 5.57 -5.34 -1.65
C THR A 103 4.42 -6.30 -1.43
N LEU A 104 4.72 -7.60 -1.49
CA LEU A 104 3.91 -8.60 -0.81
C LEU A 104 4.12 -8.48 0.70
N VAL A 105 3.16 -8.98 1.47
CA VAL A 105 3.30 -9.17 2.92
C VAL A 105 2.77 -10.52 3.34
N ASN A 106 3.35 -11.03 4.42
CA ASN A 106 2.84 -12.20 5.10
C ASN A 106 1.54 -11.82 5.83
N CYS A 107 0.42 -12.23 5.24
CA CYS A 107 -0.93 -12.01 5.75
C CYS A 107 -1.26 -12.90 6.96
N GLY A 108 -0.56 -14.02 7.15
CA GLY A 108 -0.82 -14.98 8.23
C GLY A 108 -2.19 -15.63 8.19
N ALA A 109 -2.86 -15.61 7.02
CA ALA A 109 -4.21 -16.12 6.80
C ALA A 109 -4.28 -16.97 5.53
N ALA A 110 -5.22 -17.91 5.50
CA ALA A 110 -5.49 -18.72 4.31
C ALA A 110 -6.02 -17.83 3.18
N ILE A 111 -5.54 -18.06 1.96
CA ILE A 111 -5.97 -17.31 0.77
C ILE A 111 -6.97 -18.17 -0.01
N PRO A 112 -8.23 -17.72 -0.20
CA PRO A 112 -9.20 -18.48 -0.98
C PRO A 112 -8.74 -18.69 -2.43
N ASP A 113 -9.00 -19.86 -3.01
CA ASP A 113 -8.66 -20.18 -4.41
C ASP A 113 -9.17 -19.14 -5.41
N THR A 114 -10.33 -18.53 -5.13
CA THR A 114 -10.90 -17.47 -5.96
C THR A 114 -10.03 -16.22 -5.97
N ILE A 115 -9.44 -15.86 -4.83
CA ILE A 115 -8.53 -14.71 -4.69
C ILE A 115 -7.19 -15.02 -5.32
N THR A 116 -6.65 -16.22 -5.13
CA THR A 116 -5.43 -16.68 -5.80
C THR A 116 -5.59 -16.65 -7.33
N LYS A 117 -6.74 -17.10 -7.86
CA LYS A 117 -7.03 -17.03 -9.30
C LYS A 117 -7.19 -15.61 -9.82
N LEU A 118 -7.73 -14.72 -8.99
CA LEU A 118 -7.98 -13.32 -9.35
C LEU A 118 -6.67 -12.51 -9.40
N THR A 119 -5.86 -12.63 -8.35
CA THR A 119 -4.67 -11.79 -8.10
C THR A 119 -3.36 -12.44 -8.52
N GLY A 120 -3.35 -13.77 -8.69
CA GLY A 120 -2.13 -14.55 -8.88
C GLY A 120 -1.28 -14.71 -7.62
N ILE A 121 -1.68 -14.13 -6.48
CA ILE A 121 -0.92 -14.21 -5.22
C ILE A 121 -1.26 -15.51 -4.51
N SER A 122 -0.25 -16.37 -4.31
CA SER A 122 -0.40 -17.63 -3.59
C SER A 122 -0.01 -17.53 -2.11
N GLU A 123 -0.47 -18.49 -1.31
CA GLU A 123 -0.10 -18.59 0.11
C GLU A 123 1.41 -18.85 0.30
N GLU A 124 2.06 -19.52 -0.65
CA GLU A 124 3.52 -19.71 -0.63
C GLU A 124 4.27 -18.37 -0.79
N MET A 125 3.77 -17.51 -1.69
CA MET A 125 4.33 -16.17 -1.92
C MET A 125 4.18 -15.29 -0.67
N THR A 126 3.00 -15.27 -0.03
CA THR A 126 2.79 -14.46 1.18
C THR A 126 3.52 -15.04 2.39
N SER A 127 3.59 -16.37 2.54
CA SER A 127 4.32 -17.01 3.66
C SER A 127 5.81 -16.67 3.68
N SER A 128 6.40 -16.46 2.50
CA SER A 128 7.81 -16.09 2.34
C SER A 128 8.04 -14.57 2.27
N ALA A 129 6.98 -13.77 2.21
CA ALA A 129 7.04 -12.31 2.14
C ALA A 129 7.43 -11.66 3.48
N PRO A 130 7.85 -10.38 3.48
CA PRO A 130 8.09 -9.61 4.70
C PRO A 130 6.87 -9.59 5.62
N SER A 131 7.09 -9.33 6.92
CA SER A 131 5.98 -9.22 7.86
C SER A 131 5.06 -8.05 7.49
N LEU A 132 3.79 -8.10 7.91
CA LEU A 132 2.88 -6.96 7.78
C LEU A 132 3.47 -5.67 8.38
N MET A 133 4.25 -5.77 9.47
CA MET A 133 4.90 -4.62 10.09
C MET A 133 5.98 -4.01 9.19
N ASP A 134 6.79 -4.84 8.53
CA ASP A 134 7.82 -4.39 7.59
C ASP A 134 7.19 -3.73 6.35
N GLY A 135 6.19 -4.39 5.77
CA GLY A 135 5.49 -3.87 4.60
C GLY A 135 4.80 -2.54 4.92
N LEU A 136 4.11 -2.45 6.05
CA LEU A 136 3.46 -1.21 6.50
C LEU A 136 4.47 -0.11 6.80
N HIS A 137 5.59 -0.42 7.46
CA HIS A 137 6.66 0.55 7.71
C HIS A 137 7.20 1.13 6.40
N ASN A 138 7.50 0.27 5.43
CA ASN A 138 8.06 0.68 4.15
C ASN A 138 7.04 1.46 3.31
N PHE A 139 5.78 1.02 3.29
CA PHE A 139 4.68 1.74 2.66
C PHE A 139 4.50 3.14 3.28
N MET A 140 4.41 3.24 4.61
CA MET A 140 4.25 4.53 5.28
C MET A 140 5.47 5.44 5.11
N SER A 141 6.67 4.88 4.98
CA SER A 141 7.89 5.61 4.64
C SER A 141 7.83 6.20 3.23
N PHE A 142 7.35 5.41 2.26
CA PHE A 142 7.14 5.87 0.88
C PHE A 142 6.08 6.97 0.81
N VAL A 143 4.95 6.79 1.51
CA VAL A 143 3.85 7.77 1.59
C VAL A 143 4.34 9.08 2.20
N GLY A 144 5.12 9.03 3.28
CA GLY A 144 5.56 10.22 4.01
C GLY A 144 4.37 11.01 4.53
N GLN A 145 4.30 12.31 4.22
CA GLN A 145 3.18 13.20 4.63
C GLN A 145 2.21 13.53 3.48
N ARG A 146 2.33 12.85 2.33
CA ARG A 146 1.59 13.19 1.10
C ARG A 146 0.11 12.85 1.20
N VAL A 147 -0.71 13.45 0.34
CA VAL A 147 -2.13 13.09 0.24
C VAL A 147 -2.24 11.73 -0.43
N LEU A 148 -3.03 10.84 0.16
CA LEU A 148 -3.30 9.52 -0.42
C LEU A 148 -4.47 9.61 -1.39
N VAL A 149 -4.42 8.83 -2.46
CA VAL A 149 -5.48 8.67 -3.46
C VAL A 149 -5.71 7.19 -3.70
N ALA A 150 -6.96 6.75 -3.69
CA ALA A 150 -7.36 5.38 -4.04
C ALA A 150 -8.68 5.40 -4.83
N HIS A 151 -9.01 4.30 -5.51
CA HIS A 151 -10.29 4.14 -6.20
C HIS A 151 -11.25 3.32 -5.34
N GLY A 152 -12.37 3.90 -4.89
CA GLY A 152 -13.25 3.19 -3.96
C GLY A 152 -12.62 3.02 -2.57
N SER A 153 -11.98 4.08 -2.09
CA SER A 153 -11.06 4.14 -0.94
C SER A 153 -11.60 3.58 0.38
N ALA A 154 -12.91 3.35 0.52
CA ALA A 154 -13.50 2.80 1.74
C ALA A 154 -12.91 1.43 2.10
N HIS A 155 -12.70 0.56 1.10
CA HIS A 155 -12.09 -0.76 1.30
C HIS A 155 -10.64 -0.61 1.78
N ASP A 156 -9.78 0.03 1.00
CA ASP A 156 -8.35 0.18 1.30
C ASP A 156 -8.10 0.88 2.63
N LYS A 157 -8.85 1.96 2.91
CA LYS A 157 -8.73 2.68 4.18
C LYS A 157 -9.11 1.82 5.36
N SER A 158 -10.11 0.94 5.22
CA SER A 158 -10.54 0.07 6.32
C SER A 158 -9.46 -0.96 6.65
N PHE A 159 -8.88 -1.60 5.64
CA PHE A 159 -7.78 -2.55 5.79
C PHE A 159 -6.50 -1.88 6.31
N LEU A 160 -6.12 -0.72 5.77
CA LEU A 160 -4.94 0.02 6.20
C LEU A 160 -5.08 0.48 7.67
N ASN A 161 -6.26 0.96 8.08
CA ASN A 161 -6.51 1.30 9.49
C ASN A 161 -6.48 0.07 10.40
N ALA A 162 -7.05 -1.05 9.96
CA ALA A 162 -7.00 -2.31 10.71
C ALA A 162 -5.54 -2.77 10.90
N ALA A 163 -4.72 -2.73 9.85
CA ALA A 163 -3.30 -3.04 9.91
C ALA A 163 -2.51 -2.10 10.83
N LEU A 164 -2.74 -0.78 10.73
CA LEU A 164 -2.13 0.23 11.62
C LEU A 164 -2.52 0.03 13.08
N TRP A 165 -3.78 -0.32 13.35
CA TRP A 165 -4.25 -0.60 14.70
C TRP A 165 -3.68 -1.92 15.24
N LYS A 166 -3.68 -2.98 14.42
CA LYS A 166 -3.15 -4.30 14.77
C LYS A 166 -1.67 -4.21 15.16
N THR A 167 -0.87 -3.53 14.34
CA THR A 167 0.59 -3.45 14.49
C THR A 167 1.05 -2.34 15.45
N SER A 168 0.53 -1.13 15.29
CA SER A 168 1.12 0.08 15.89
C SER A 168 0.20 0.80 16.88
N LYS A 169 -1.08 0.39 16.98
CA LYS A 169 -2.13 0.99 17.82
C LYS A 169 -2.38 2.46 17.48
N VAL A 170 -2.40 2.77 16.17
CA VAL A 170 -2.70 4.10 15.63
C VAL A 170 -3.72 4.00 14.51
N GLN A 171 -4.29 5.15 14.14
CA GLN A 171 -5.17 5.30 12.98
C GLN A 171 -4.48 6.17 11.93
N LEU A 172 -4.86 5.98 10.67
CA LEU A 172 -4.38 6.78 9.55
C LEU A 172 -4.82 8.23 9.71
N THR A 173 -3.85 9.14 9.81
CA THR A 173 -4.13 10.58 9.92
C THR A 173 -4.09 11.30 8.58
N HIS A 174 -3.52 10.66 7.56
CA HIS A 174 -3.45 11.16 6.18
C HIS A 174 -4.81 11.56 5.63
N ARG A 175 -4.77 12.54 4.74
CA ARG A 175 -5.90 12.86 3.86
C ARG A 175 -5.96 11.77 2.80
N VAL A 176 -7.17 11.27 2.55
CA VAL A 176 -7.42 10.29 1.49
C VAL A 176 -8.51 10.83 0.57
N LEU A 177 -8.19 10.94 -0.71
CA LEU A 177 -9.12 11.25 -1.79
C LEU A 177 -9.54 9.98 -2.52
N ASP A 178 -10.75 10.00 -3.05
CA ASP A 178 -11.36 8.87 -3.74
C ASP A 178 -11.64 9.24 -5.19
N THR A 179 -11.01 8.56 -6.14
CA THR A 179 -11.24 8.82 -7.57
C THR A 179 -12.66 8.47 -7.98
N MET A 180 -13.35 7.56 -7.29
CA MET A 180 -14.77 7.26 -7.53
C MET A 180 -15.66 8.46 -7.15
N MET A 181 -15.30 9.24 -6.12
CA MET A 181 -16.03 10.47 -5.77
C MET A 181 -15.79 11.56 -6.83
N LEU A 182 -14.57 11.68 -7.34
CA LEU A 182 -14.27 12.60 -8.44
C LEU A 182 -15.05 12.22 -9.71
N ALA A 183 -15.08 10.93 -10.05
CA ALA A 183 -15.82 10.41 -11.20
C ALA A 183 -17.32 10.75 -11.09
N ARG A 184 -17.93 10.55 -9.91
CA ARG A 184 -19.35 10.92 -9.68
C ARG A 184 -19.61 12.42 -9.86
N TRP A 185 -18.65 13.26 -9.51
CA TRP A 185 -18.78 14.69 -9.67
C TRP A 185 -18.59 15.15 -11.12
N LEU A 186 -17.59 14.60 -11.81
CA LEU A 186 -17.26 14.97 -13.19
C LEU A 186 -18.20 14.33 -14.21
N GLU A 187 -18.73 13.15 -13.91
CA GLU A 187 -19.50 12.31 -14.81
C GLU A 187 -20.78 11.74 -14.14
N PRO A 188 -21.71 12.60 -13.66
CA PRO A 188 -22.79 12.19 -12.74
C PRO A 188 -23.85 11.21 -13.30
N HIS A 189 -23.86 10.96 -14.60
CA HIS A 189 -24.90 10.16 -15.27
C HIS A 189 -24.44 8.75 -15.67
N ARG A 190 -23.32 8.27 -15.13
CA ARG A 190 -22.82 6.92 -15.41
C ARG A 190 -23.63 5.84 -14.69
N SER A 191 -23.69 4.67 -15.31
CA SER A 191 -24.39 3.48 -14.79
C SER A 191 -23.62 2.82 -13.65
N ASN A 192 -22.29 2.84 -13.71
CA ASN A 192 -21.39 2.38 -12.66
C ASN A 192 -20.11 3.25 -12.66
N TYR A 193 -19.30 3.11 -11.62
CA TYR A 193 -18.04 3.83 -11.46
C TYR A 193 -16.92 2.86 -11.05
N THR A 194 -16.90 1.66 -11.61
CA THR A 194 -15.79 0.72 -11.37
C THR A 194 -14.53 1.24 -12.04
N LEU A 195 -13.36 0.83 -11.55
CA LEU A 195 -12.10 1.21 -12.16
C LEU A 195 -12.09 0.82 -13.65
N ASP A 196 -12.46 -0.40 -13.99
CA ASP A 196 -12.48 -0.91 -15.37
C ASP A 196 -13.34 -0.06 -16.31
N GLU A 197 -14.54 0.34 -15.88
CA GLU A 197 -15.44 1.17 -16.67
C GLU A 197 -14.84 2.55 -16.92
N LEU A 198 -14.29 3.18 -15.87
CA LEU A 198 -13.69 4.50 -15.99
C LEU A 198 -12.41 4.46 -16.83
N LEU A 199 -11.57 3.43 -16.69
CA LEU A 199 -10.39 3.26 -17.52
C LEU A 199 -10.79 3.13 -19.00
N ALA A 200 -11.81 2.34 -19.32
CA ALA A 200 -12.29 2.16 -20.68
C ALA A 200 -12.82 3.48 -21.28
N ILE A 201 -13.59 4.26 -20.51
CA ILE A 201 -14.13 5.56 -20.94
C ILE A 201 -13.03 6.58 -21.23
N HIS A 202 -12.01 6.60 -20.40
CA HIS A 202 -10.88 7.52 -20.53
C HIS A 202 -9.80 7.01 -21.50
N GLU A 203 -10.07 5.91 -22.21
CA GLU A 203 -9.14 5.28 -23.16
C GLU A 203 -7.79 4.91 -22.51
N ILE A 204 -7.80 4.59 -21.22
CA ILE A 204 -6.61 4.14 -20.47
C ILE A 204 -6.52 2.61 -20.61
N PRO A 205 -5.41 2.06 -21.13
CA PRO A 205 -5.23 0.62 -21.27
C PRO A 205 -5.32 -0.09 -19.92
N ILE A 206 -6.08 -1.19 -19.90
CA ILE A 206 -6.22 -2.08 -18.76
C ILE A 206 -5.08 -3.11 -18.83
N GLU A 207 -4.09 -2.98 -17.95
CA GLU A 207 -2.88 -3.81 -17.93
C GLU A 207 -2.65 -4.33 -16.51
N GLY A 208 -2.47 -5.64 -16.34
CA GLY A 208 -2.09 -6.22 -15.05
C GLY A 208 -3.12 -6.02 -13.92
N ARG A 209 -4.42 -5.99 -14.23
CA ARG A 209 -5.48 -5.87 -13.21
C ARG A 209 -5.35 -6.90 -12.10
N HIS A 210 -5.78 -6.52 -10.90
CA HIS A 210 -5.64 -7.33 -9.68
C HIS A 210 -4.17 -7.54 -9.28
N HIS A 211 -3.38 -6.51 -9.53
CA HIS A 211 -2.04 -6.35 -9.01
C HIS A 211 -1.92 -4.93 -8.46
N ALA A 212 -1.77 -4.80 -7.15
CA ALA A 212 -1.83 -3.52 -6.44
C ALA A 212 -1.01 -2.38 -7.09
N LEU A 213 0.20 -2.65 -7.60
CA LEU A 213 0.99 -1.60 -8.25
C LEU A 213 0.45 -1.20 -9.62
N GLU A 214 -0.02 -2.17 -10.41
CA GLU A 214 -0.54 -1.86 -11.75
C GLU A 214 -1.88 -1.14 -11.64
N ASP A 215 -2.70 -1.52 -10.65
CA ASP A 215 -3.94 -0.84 -10.30
C ASP A 215 -3.69 0.59 -9.80
N ALA A 216 -2.66 0.80 -8.97
CA ALA A 216 -2.23 2.13 -8.57
C ALA A 216 -1.76 2.97 -9.77
N LYS A 217 -1.02 2.40 -10.73
CA LYS A 217 -0.58 3.10 -11.96
C LYS A 217 -1.75 3.48 -12.86
N MET A 218 -2.68 2.56 -13.09
CA MET A 218 -3.90 2.85 -13.87
C MET A 218 -4.75 3.91 -13.18
N THR A 219 -4.89 3.82 -11.85
CA THR A 219 -5.57 4.83 -11.04
C THR A 219 -4.84 6.18 -11.09
N ALA A 220 -3.51 6.20 -11.19
CA ALA A 220 -2.73 7.43 -11.34
C ALA A 220 -2.98 8.13 -12.69
N LYS A 221 -3.08 7.36 -13.78
CA LYS A 221 -3.48 7.88 -15.10
C LYS A 221 -4.88 8.49 -15.05
N LEU A 222 -5.83 7.80 -14.41
CA LEU A 222 -7.19 8.29 -14.22
C LEU A 222 -7.22 9.55 -13.34
N TRP A 223 -6.46 9.57 -12.24
CA TRP A 223 -6.31 10.71 -11.34
C TRP A 223 -5.79 11.94 -12.09
N VAL A 224 -4.74 11.79 -12.90
CA VAL A 224 -4.17 12.89 -13.71
C VAL A 224 -5.18 13.40 -14.73
N ASP A 225 -5.95 12.52 -15.37
CA ASP A 225 -7.00 12.97 -16.29
C ASP A 225 -8.08 13.79 -15.57
N TYR A 226 -8.51 13.35 -14.39
CA TYR A 226 -9.42 14.14 -13.56
C TYR A 226 -8.81 15.47 -13.11
N MET A 227 -7.53 15.52 -12.75
CA MET A 227 -6.87 16.78 -12.38
C MET A 227 -6.88 17.77 -13.56
N ARG A 228 -6.65 17.30 -14.79
CA ARG A 228 -6.74 18.12 -16.01
C ARG A 228 -8.15 18.66 -16.25
N GLN A 229 -9.17 17.83 -16.05
CA GLN A 229 -10.56 18.28 -16.21
C GLN A 229 -10.96 19.28 -15.13
N ILE A 230 -10.47 19.11 -13.90
CA ILE A 230 -10.73 20.00 -12.77
C ILE A 230 -9.99 21.33 -12.96
N SER A 231 -8.74 21.32 -13.43
CA SER A 231 -7.96 22.55 -13.64
C SER A 231 -8.57 23.49 -14.68
N GLN A 232 -9.37 22.96 -15.62
CA GLN A 232 -10.17 23.76 -16.55
C GLN A 232 -11.34 24.50 -15.86
N LYS A 233 -11.74 24.07 -14.65
CA LYS A 233 -12.76 24.74 -13.83
C LYS A 233 -12.07 25.79 -12.95
N LYS A 234 -12.14 27.08 -13.35
CA LYS A 234 -11.54 28.24 -12.64
C LYS A 234 -11.87 28.42 -11.15
N GLN A 235 -12.72 27.57 -10.56
CA GLN A 235 -13.14 27.65 -9.17
C GLN A 235 -12.46 26.60 -8.28
N VAL A 236 -11.60 25.74 -8.85
CA VAL A 236 -10.90 24.69 -8.11
C VAL A 236 -9.40 24.77 -8.40
N GLU A 237 -8.70 25.55 -7.59
CA GLU A 237 -7.26 25.78 -7.77
C GLU A 237 -6.44 25.04 -6.72
N THR A 238 -6.99 24.85 -5.52
CA THR A 238 -6.31 24.23 -4.38
C THR A 238 -6.98 22.94 -3.93
N LEU A 239 -6.26 22.15 -3.11
CA LEU A 239 -6.85 20.98 -2.46
C LEU A 239 -8.07 21.35 -1.58
N GLY A 240 -8.06 22.52 -0.95
CA GLY A 240 -9.15 23.04 -0.14
C GLY A 240 -10.41 23.29 -0.98
N ASP A 241 -10.25 23.87 -2.16
CA ASP A 241 -11.37 24.05 -3.10
C ASP A 241 -11.94 22.70 -3.51
N LEU A 242 -11.07 21.74 -3.84
CA LEU A 242 -11.49 20.39 -4.23
C LEU A 242 -12.35 19.73 -3.13
N TYR A 243 -11.92 19.83 -1.87
CA TYR A 243 -12.72 19.34 -0.73
C TYR A 243 -14.06 20.06 -0.60
N ALA A 244 -14.07 21.38 -0.78
CA ALA A 244 -15.30 22.16 -0.70
C ALA A 244 -16.31 21.71 -1.77
N TYR A 245 -15.86 21.35 -2.98
CA TYR A 245 -16.72 20.79 -4.02
C TYR A 245 -17.21 19.39 -3.68
N LEU A 246 -16.31 18.49 -3.29
CA LEU A 246 -16.66 17.10 -2.93
C LEU A 246 -17.61 17.01 -1.72
N SER A 247 -17.65 18.01 -0.85
CA SER A 247 -18.59 18.06 0.28
C SER A 247 -20.03 18.47 -0.09
N ARG A 248 -20.24 18.98 -1.31
CA ARG A 248 -21.55 19.48 -1.78
C ARG A 248 -22.34 18.44 -2.58
N THR A 249 -21.68 17.37 -3.00
CA THR A 249 -22.20 16.26 -3.81
C THR A 249 -22.50 15.06 -2.94
#